data_AF-A0A259SCP6-F1
#
_entry.id   AF-A0A259SCP6-F1
#
_cell.length_a   1.000
_cell.length_b   1.000
_cell.length_c   1.000
_cell.angle_alpha   90.00
_cell.angle_beta   90.00
_cell.angle_gamma   90.00
#
_symmetry.space_group_name_H-M   'P 1'
#
loop_
_entity.id
_entity.type
_entity.pdbx_description
1 polymer ?
#
loop_
_entity_poly.entity_id
_entity_poly.type
_entity_poly.pdbx_seq_one_letter_code
_entity_poly.pdbx_strand_id
1 'polypeptide(L)' 'VPMNVDQFKSDKDVVIYCHSGARSAQACHFLAGQGLTGLHNLEGGVMYWAGSGLTLVAPE' A
#
# COMPACT_ATOMS: atom_id res chain seq x y z
N VAL A 1 -6.50 7.15 5.23
CA VAL A 1 -5.46 7.82 4.42
C VAL A 1 -5.64 9.34 4.41
N PRO A 2 -6.77 9.93 3.98
CA PRO A 2 -6.86 11.40 3.83
C PRO A 2 -6.64 12.21 5.11
N MET A 3 -7.09 11.70 6.26
CA MET A 3 -6.91 12.36 7.56
C MET A 3 -5.50 12.20 8.16
N ASN A 4 -4.65 11.35 7.59
CA ASN A 4 -3.38 10.91 8.20
C ASN A 4 -2.19 10.99 7.22
N VAL A 5 -2.17 11.96 6.31
CA VAL A 5 -1.12 12.08 5.27
C VAL A 5 0.29 12.14 5.86
N ASP A 6 0.46 12.84 6.98
CA ASP A 6 1.78 13.02 7.61
C ASP A 6 2.43 11.72 8.09
N GLN A 7 1.63 10.67 8.36
CA GLN A 7 2.16 9.36 8.76
C GLN A 7 2.98 8.69 7.65
N PHE A 8 2.81 9.14 6.40
CA PHE A 8 3.51 8.61 5.23
C PHE A 8 4.72 9.45 4.83
N LYS A 9 5.00 10.58 5.51
CA LYS A 9 6.19 11.40 5.27
C LYS A 9 7.41 10.68 5.86
N SER A 10 8.17 10.02 5.00
CA SER A 10 9.37 9.29 5.36
C SER A 10 10.36 9.25 4.19
N ASP A 11 11.65 9.11 4.49
CA ASP A 11 12.70 8.86 3.49
C ASP A 11 12.76 7.38 3.06
N LYS A 12 11.89 6.54 3.63
CA LYS A 12 11.81 5.11 3.31
C LYS A 12 10.74 4.85 2.27
N ASP A 13 10.97 3.83 1.45
CA ASP A 13 9.94 3.30 0.58
C ASP A 13 8.80 2.70 1.40
N VAL A 14 7.56 2.98 0.98
CA VAL A 14 6.32 2.53 1.60
C VAL A 14 5.53 1.70 0.59
N VAL A 15 5.32 0.43 0.94
CA VAL A 15 4.42 -0.46 0.19
C VAL A 15 3.03 -0.40 0.80
N ILE A 16 2.04 0.02 0.00
CA ILE A 16 0.63 0.05 0.38
C ILE A 16 -0.07 -1.10 -0.34
N TYR A 17 -0.84 -1.90 0.40
CA TYR A 17 -1.59 -3.03 -0.14
C TYR A 17 -3.05 -3.01 0.31
N CYS A 18 -3.91 -3.69 -0.44
CA CYS A 18 -5.26 -4.04 -0.04
C CYS A 18 -5.57 -5.46 -0.52
N HIS A 19 -6.85 -5.84 -0.57
CA HIS A 19 -7.26 -7.16 -1.05
C HIS A 19 -6.76 -7.48 -2.48
N SER A 20 -7.07 -6.62 -3.46
CA SER A 20 -6.80 -6.84 -4.89
C SER A 20 -5.88 -5.79 -5.54
N GLY A 21 -5.35 -4.85 -4.78
CA GLY A 21 -4.53 -3.73 -5.28
C GLY A 21 -5.30 -2.45 -5.68
N ALA A 22 -6.62 -2.52 -5.93
CA ALA A 22 -7.36 -1.36 -6.45
C ALA A 22 -7.44 -0.17 -5.47
N ARG A 23 -7.72 -0.42 -4.18
CA ARG A 23 -7.84 0.64 -3.16
C ARG A 23 -6.48 1.21 -2.78
N SER A 24 -5.45 0.37 -2.73
CA SER A 24 -4.08 0.80 -2.46
C SER A 24 -3.52 1.64 -3.62
N ALA A 25 -3.85 1.31 -4.87
CA ALA A 25 -3.50 2.17 -6.01
C ALA A 25 -4.12 3.57 -5.90
N GLN A 26 -5.40 3.66 -5.52
CA GLN A 26 -6.06 4.95 -5.26
C GLN A 26 -5.39 5.71 -4.12
N ALA A 27 -5.00 5.01 -3.05
CA ALA A 27 -4.27 5.63 -1.94
C ALA A 27 -2.90 6.16 -2.35
N CYS A 28 -2.12 5.39 -3.12
CA CYS A 28 -0.84 5.83 -3.68
C CYS A 28 -1.02 7.08 -4.56
N HIS A 29 -2.03 7.07 -5.44
CA HIS A 29 -2.32 8.23 -6.30
C HIS A 29 -2.68 9.47 -5.48
N PHE A 30 -3.54 9.32 -4.47
CA PHE A 30 -3.91 10.41 -3.58
C PHE A 30 -2.69 10.98 -2.85
N LEU A 31 -1.85 10.13 -2.23
CA LEU A 31 -0.67 10.54 -1.49
C LEU A 31 0.42 11.15 -2.39
N ALA A 32 0.60 10.62 -3.60
CA ALA A 32 1.47 11.21 -4.61
C ALA A 32 0.99 12.63 -5.00
N GLY A 33 -0.34 12.83 -5.10
CA GLY A 33 -0.93 14.15 -5.28
C GLY A 33 -0.71 15.12 -4.12
N GLN A 34 -0.33 14.62 -2.93
CA GLN A 34 0.11 15.44 -1.80
C GLN A 34 1.63 15.69 -1.79
N GLY A 35 2.36 15.26 -2.83
CA GLY A 35 3.81 15.46 -2.98
C GLY A 35 4.68 14.41 -2.27
N LEU A 36 4.09 13.30 -1.80
CA LEU A 36 4.86 12.21 -1.19
C LEU A 36 5.50 11.32 -2.27
N THR A 37 6.68 10.79 -1.97
CA THR A 37 7.47 9.93 -2.86
C THR A 37 7.77 8.58 -2.19
N GLY A 38 8.39 7.65 -2.91
CA GLY A 38 8.68 6.30 -2.39
C GLY A 38 7.42 5.46 -2.13
N LEU A 39 6.31 5.75 -2.82
CA LEU A 39 5.04 5.04 -2.62
C LEU A 39 4.88 3.93 -3.67
N HIS A 40 4.69 2.70 -3.20
CA HIS A 40 4.54 1.53 -4.06
C HIS A 40 3.22 0.84 -3.79
N ASN A 41 2.45 0.57 -4.84
CA ASN A 41 1.25 -0.27 -4.74
C ASN A 41 1.63 -1.74 -4.95
N LEU A 42 1.20 -2.64 -4.07
CA LEU A 42 1.32 -4.08 -4.31
C LEU A 42 0.30 -4.51 -5.37
N GLU A 43 0.79 -4.80 -6.59
CA GLU A 43 -0.04 -5.27 -7.70
C GLU A 43 -0.73 -6.59 -7.34
N GLY A 44 -2.02 -6.71 -7.69
CA GLY A 44 -2.86 -7.87 -7.32
C GLY A 44 -3.21 -7.96 -5.82
N GLY A 45 -2.64 -7.10 -4.98
CA GLY A 45 -2.89 -7.05 -3.54
C GLY A 45 -2.48 -8.33 -2.80
N VAL A 46 -3.01 -8.49 -1.59
CA VAL A 46 -2.73 -9.66 -0.74
C VAL A 46 -3.21 -10.98 -1.36
N MET A 47 -4.20 -10.93 -2.27
CA MET A 47 -4.66 -12.11 -2.99
C MET A 47 -3.57 -12.70 -3.90
N TYR A 48 -2.87 -11.85 -4.66
CA TYR A 48 -1.78 -12.33 -5.52
C TYR A 48 -0.56 -12.76 -4.69
N TRP A 49 -0.27 -12.04 -3.60
CA TRP A 49 0.75 -12.44 -2.64
C TRP A 49 0.52 -13.86 -2.11
N ALA A 50 -0.68 -14.14 -1.60
CA ALA A 50 -1.06 -15.45 -1.10
C ALA A 50 -1.08 -16.52 -2.21
N GLY A 51 -1.61 -16.18 -3.40
CA GLY A 51 -1.62 -17.06 -4.56
C GLY A 51 -0.22 -17.42 -5.08
N SER A 52 0.78 -16.58 -4.78
CA SER A 52 2.19 -16.84 -5.08
C SER A 52 2.90 -17.72 -4.05
N GLY A 53 2.16 -18.24 -3.06
CA GLY A 53 2.69 -19.10 -2.00
C GLY A 53 3.45 -18.36 -0.90
N LEU A 54 3.36 -17.03 -0.85
CA LEU A 54 3.99 -16.23 0.20
C LEU A 54 3.13 -16.25 1.47
N THR A 55 3.80 -16.18 2.63
CA THR A 55 3.15 -16.34 3.93
C THR A 55 2.19 -15.19 4.24
N LEU A 56 1.05 -15.54 4.82
CA LEU A 56 0.16 -14.63 5.54
C LEU A 56 0.14 -15.03 7.01
N VAL A 57 0.12 -14.03 7.88
CA VAL A 57 -0.04 -14.23 9.33
C VAL A 57 -1.42 -13.71 9.70
N ALA A 58 -2.24 -14.58 10.29
CA ALA A 58 -3.52 -14.15 10.84
C ALA A 58 -3.26 -13.33 12.12
N PRO A 59 -4.02 -12.25 12.38
CA PRO A 59 -3.98 -11.61 13.69
C PRO A 59 -4.40 -12.60 14.78
N GLU A 60 -3.78 -12.50 15.95
CA GLU A 60 -4.19 -13.23 17.16
C GLU A 60 -5.59 -12.81 17.64
#